data_AF-A0A399XGS9-F1
#
_entry.id   AF-A0A399XGS9-F1
#
_cell.length_a   1.000
_cell.length_b   1.000
_cell.length_c   1.000
_cell.angle_alpha   90.00
_cell.angle_beta   90.00
_cell.angle_gamma   90.00
#
_symmetry.space_group_name_H-M   'P 1'
#
loop_
_entity.id
_entity.type
_entity.pdbx_description
1 polymer ?
#
loop_
_entity_poly.entity_id
_entity_poly.type
_entity_poly.pdbx_seq_one_letter_code
_entity_poly.pdbx_strand_id
1 'polypeptide(L)'
;MNSGKKVLVAGYPKSGNTWLGYMVSYLLGAKYIDLHAPDSKVTLQKEILKLIDGSVLHKTEYEQVCKTHNRYNFLQDSNFNLESYDKVIFIVRDPRDVAVSDYFFKYYNVPVATNKPEKILTYRPWMVRKLVWKMNLLRTARNWTFHTISWRTFEGKCLIRYEDLKKDSLGALQSICNYLNVPCEMEILQDALRLFDFEKLSGGRKPGEEYQTAFFRKGVIGDYENYFDVIDKRIMNWYAADEMKSLGYKI
;
A
#
# COMPACT_ATOMS: atom_id res chain seq x y z
N MET A 1 13.14 -22.16 20.90
CA MET A 1 13.80 -21.27 19.92
C MET A 1 12.91 -20.07 19.77
N ASN A 2 13.29 -18.90 20.30
CA ASN A 2 12.51 -17.68 20.07
C ASN A 2 12.64 -17.32 18.58
N SER A 3 11.61 -17.60 17.78
CA SER A 3 11.49 -16.95 16.47
C SER A 3 11.38 -15.45 16.71
N GLY A 4 12.16 -14.63 16.02
CA GLY A 4 12.15 -13.19 16.26
C GLY A 4 10.80 -12.55 15.96
N LYS A 5 10.63 -11.31 16.46
CA LYS A 5 9.35 -10.61 16.42
C LYS A 5 8.91 -10.31 15.00
N LYS A 6 7.59 -10.21 14.78
CA LYS A 6 7.00 -9.96 13.46
C LYS A 6 6.05 -8.77 13.49
N VAL A 7 6.13 -7.96 12.44
CA VAL A 7 5.20 -6.86 12.19
C VAL A 7 4.31 -7.22 11.00
N LEU A 8 3.00 -7.03 11.15
CA LEU A 8 2.05 -7.12 10.04
C LEU A 8 1.70 -5.72 9.53
N VAL A 9 1.94 -5.46 8.25
CA VAL A 9 1.44 -4.28 7.52
C VAL A 9 0.20 -4.69 6.75
N ALA A 10 -0.95 -4.26 7.23
CA ALA A 10 -2.24 -4.51 6.61
C ALA A 10 -2.75 -3.26 5.88
N GLY A 11 -3.41 -3.45 4.75
CA GLY A 11 -4.08 -2.36 4.07
C GLY A 11 -4.69 -2.81 2.75
N TYR A 12 -5.73 -2.09 2.31
CA TYR A 12 -6.39 -2.42 1.06
C TYR A 12 -5.40 -2.24 -0.11
N PRO A 13 -5.47 -3.07 -1.18
CA PRO A 13 -4.61 -2.91 -2.35
C PRO A 13 -4.51 -1.45 -2.81
N LYS A 14 -3.31 -1.04 -3.23
CA LYS A 14 -3.02 0.31 -3.75
C LYS A 14 -3.08 1.47 -2.73
N SER A 15 -3.10 1.16 -1.43
CA SER A 15 -3.04 2.15 -0.34
C SER A 15 -1.62 2.55 0.11
N GLY A 16 -0.57 2.15 -0.61
CA GLY A 16 0.83 2.44 -0.21
C GLY A 16 1.51 1.34 0.62
N ASN A 17 0.86 0.19 0.80
CA ASN A 17 1.36 -0.96 1.58
C ASN A 17 2.81 -1.34 1.30
N THR A 18 3.17 -1.44 0.02
CA THR A 18 4.52 -1.83 -0.40
C THR A 18 5.56 -0.76 -0.04
N TRP A 19 5.22 0.52 -0.24
CA TRP A 19 6.13 1.62 0.08
C TRP A 19 6.38 1.70 1.59
N LEU A 20 5.31 1.66 2.38
CA LEU A 20 5.42 1.63 3.84
C LEU A 20 6.16 0.38 4.33
N GLY A 21 5.81 -0.79 3.81
CA GLY A 21 6.43 -2.06 4.20
C GLY A 21 7.94 -2.11 3.94
N TYR A 22 8.42 -1.51 2.84
CA TYR A 22 9.86 -1.39 2.58
C TYR A 22 10.56 -0.46 3.56
N MET A 23 9.99 0.71 3.83
CA MET A 23 10.56 1.63 4.82
C MET A 23 10.61 0.97 6.19
N VAL A 24 9.52 0.34 6.65
CA VAL A 24 9.48 -0.35 7.96
C VAL A 24 10.45 -1.53 8.01
N SER A 25 10.54 -2.33 6.95
CA SER A 25 11.51 -3.44 6.85
C SER A 25 12.94 -2.96 6.97
N TYR A 26 13.29 -1.88 6.26
CA TYR A 26 14.62 -1.29 6.37
C TYR A 26 14.88 -0.71 7.75
N LEU A 27 13.95 0.06 8.33
CA LEU A 27 14.10 0.64 9.67
C LEU A 27 14.39 -0.42 10.74
N LEU A 28 13.75 -1.58 10.62
CA LEU A 28 13.87 -2.66 11.60
C LEU A 28 15.05 -3.60 11.36
N GLY A 29 15.68 -3.51 10.19
CA GLY A 29 16.61 -4.54 9.70
C GLY A 29 15.95 -5.90 9.54
N ALA A 30 14.66 -5.91 9.20
CA ALA A 30 13.81 -7.09 9.12
C ALA A 30 13.55 -7.50 7.67
N LYS A 31 13.28 -8.78 7.42
CA LYS A 31 12.93 -9.29 6.10
C LYS A 31 11.50 -8.90 5.72
N TYR A 32 11.32 -8.24 4.59
CA TYR A 32 10.00 -7.97 4.00
C TYR A 32 9.43 -9.23 3.32
N ILE A 33 8.15 -9.50 3.57
CA ILE A 33 7.42 -10.65 3.00
C ILE A 33 6.04 -10.18 2.50
N ASP A 34 5.75 -10.35 1.21
CA ASP A 34 4.40 -10.16 0.68
C ASP A 34 3.62 -11.48 0.74
N LEU A 35 2.64 -11.60 1.63
CA LEU A 35 1.90 -12.85 1.85
C LEU A 35 1.06 -13.26 0.64
N HIS A 36 0.75 -12.32 -0.25
CA HIS A 36 -0.03 -12.57 -1.48
C HIS A 36 0.86 -12.86 -2.69
N ALA A 37 2.17 -12.66 -2.53
CA ALA A 37 3.12 -12.75 -3.62
C ALA A 37 4.54 -13.09 -3.09
N PRO A 38 4.71 -14.19 -2.33
CA PRO A 38 5.96 -14.50 -1.63
C PRO A 38 7.14 -14.71 -2.58
N ASP A 39 6.88 -15.21 -3.79
CA ASP A 39 7.86 -15.42 -4.85
C ASP A 39 7.93 -14.26 -5.86
N SER A 40 7.19 -13.17 -5.63
CA SER A 40 7.18 -12.05 -6.55
C SER A 40 8.49 -11.26 -6.47
N LYS A 41 9.46 -11.70 -7.26
CA LYS A 41 10.54 -10.85 -7.79
C LYS A 41 10.01 -9.80 -8.77
N VAL A 42 8.68 -9.72 -8.93
CA VAL A 42 8.01 -8.89 -9.91
C VAL A 42 8.14 -7.45 -9.42
N THR A 43 8.99 -6.71 -10.13
CA THR A 43 9.14 -5.25 -10.12
C THR A 43 10.17 -4.62 -9.18
N LEU A 44 10.96 -5.37 -8.40
CA LEU A 44 12.01 -4.73 -7.59
C LEU A 44 13.39 -4.88 -8.22
N GLN A 45 14.06 -3.73 -8.36
CA GLN A 45 15.48 -3.67 -8.64
C GLN A 45 16.21 -4.49 -7.56
N LYS A 46 17.22 -5.27 -7.96
CA LYS A 46 17.99 -6.15 -7.05
C LYS A 46 18.52 -5.38 -5.82
N GLU A 47 18.78 -4.09 -5.99
CA GLU A 47 19.23 -3.19 -4.93
C GLU A 47 18.18 -3.02 -3.84
N ILE A 48 16.91 -2.83 -4.19
CA ILE A 48 15.81 -2.72 -3.22
C ILE A 48 15.66 -4.03 -2.43
N LEU A 49 15.79 -5.18 -3.09
CA LEU A 49 15.68 -6.48 -2.42
C LEU A 49 16.73 -6.66 -1.31
N LYS A 50 17.95 -6.18 -1.52
CA LYS A 50 19.02 -6.22 -0.50
C LYS A 50 18.74 -5.30 0.69
N LEU A 51 18.02 -4.20 0.47
CA LEU A 51 17.68 -3.26 1.54
C LEU A 51 16.56 -3.78 2.45
N ILE A 52 15.79 -4.77 2.00
CA ILE A 52 14.60 -5.27 2.68
C ILE A 52 14.68 -6.77 3.03
N ASP A 53 15.84 -7.41 2.88
CA ASP A 53 16.04 -8.84 3.18
C ASP A 53 16.51 -9.11 4.62
N GLY A 54 16.75 -8.05 5.40
CA GLY A 54 17.26 -8.11 6.77
C GLY A 54 18.80 -8.22 6.87
N SER A 55 19.52 -7.99 5.76
CA SER A 55 20.99 -8.00 5.73
C SER A 55 21.65 -6.66 6.07
N VAL A 56 20.86 -5.62 6.39
CA VAL A 56 21.36 -4.31 6.81
C VAL A 56 22.07 -4.38 8.16
N LEU A 57 22.94 -3.41 8.43
CA LEU A 57 23.84 -3.41 9.58
C LEU A 57 23.12 -3.12 10.90
N HIS A 58 22.15 -2.21 10.90
CA HIS A 58 21.31 -1.94 12.06
C HIS A 58 20.20 -3.00 12.17
N LYS A 59 20.11 -3.67 13.32
CA LYS A 59 19.10 -4.71 13.55
C LYS A 59 18.34 -4.46 14.84
N THR A 60 17.05 -4.71 14.78
CA THR A 60 16.16 -4.72 15.94
C THR A 60 15.80 -6.16 16.32
N GLU A 61 14.91 -6.32 17.30
CA GLU A 61 14.34 -7.62 17.68
C GLU A 61 13.31 -8.17 16.66
N TYR A 62 12.92 -7.36 15.66
CA TYR A 62 11.99 -7.77 14.61
C TYR A 62 12.75 -8.44 13.46
N GLU A 63 12.33 -9.65 13.10
CA GLU A 63 12.92 -10.42 12.00
C GLU A 63 12.13 -10.30 10.71
N GLN A 64 10.82 -10.02 10.78
CA GLN A 64 9.94 -10.04 9.61
C GLN A 64 8.95 -8.88 9.60
N VAL A 65 8.76 -8.30 8.42
CA VAL A 65 7.67 -7.37 8.10
C VAL A 65 6.82 -8.01 7.02
N CYS A 66 5.67 -8.55 7.41
CA CYS A 66 4.75 -9.21 6.49
C CYS A 66 3.70 -8.21 6.01
N LYS A 67 3.34 -8.27 4.73
CA LYS A 67 2.31 -7.44 4.13
C LYS A 67 1.09 -8.29 3.77
N THR A 68 -0.12 -7.79 4.07
CA THR A 68 -1.38 -8.43 3.66
C THR A 68 -2.41 -7.45 3.10
N HIS A 69 -3.25 -7.96 2.21
CA HIS A 69 -4.47 -7.32 1.70
C HIS A 69 -5.76 -7.99 2.20
N ASN A 70 -5.63 -9.00 3.06
CA ASN A 70 -6.79 -9.69 3.61
C ASN A 70 -7.54 -8.80 4.59
N ARG A 71 -8.86 -8.99 4.65
CA ARG A 71 -9.69 -8.41 5.70
C ARG A 71 -9.36 -9.06 7.04
N TYR A 72 -9.47 -8.31 8.14
CA TYR A 72 -9.22 -8.83 9.47
C TYR A 72 -10.07 -10.07 9.78
N ASN A 73 -11.39 -10.01 9.56
CA ASN A 73 -12.29 -11.14 9.85
C ASN A 73 -11.92 -12.40 9.05
N PHE A 74 -11.47 -12.23 7.79
CA PHE A 74 -11.04 -13.38 6.98
C PHE A 74 -9.73 -14.00 7.50
N LEU A 75 -8.85 -13.20 8.12
CA LEU A 75 -7.67 -13.73 8.77
C LEU A 75 -8.04 -14.58 9.99
N GLN A 76 -9.04 -14.15 10.77
CA GLN A 76 -9.57 -14.95 11.89
C GLN A 76 -10.15 -16.30 11.45
N ASP A 77 -10.86 -16.32 10.31
CA ASP A 77 -11.52 -17.52 9.79
C ASP A 77 -10.57 -18.48 9.05
N SER A 78 -9.32 -18.06 8.82
CA SER A 78 -8.32 -18.82 8.08
C SER A 78 -7.28 -19.43 9.01
N ASN A 79 -6.47 -20.38 8.53
CA ASN A 79 -5.28 -20.87 9.25
C ASN A 79 -4.18 -19.79 9.43
N PHE A 80 -4.50 -18.51 9.22
CA PHE A 80 -3.61 -17.40 9.45
C PHE A 80 -3.59 -17.04 10.94
N ASN A 81 -2.51 -17.39 11.62
CA ASN A 81 -2.35 -17.05 13.02
C ASN A 81 -1.93 -15.57 13.19
N LEU A 82 -2.91 -14.68 13.40
CA LEU A 82 -2.63 -13.25 13.67
C LEU A 82 -1.87 -13.06 15.00
N GLU A 83 -2.04 -13.95 15.97
CA GLU A 83 -1.32 -13.90 17.26
C GLU A 83 0.19 -14.16 17.10
N SER A 84 0.62 -14.66 15.94
CA SER A 84 2.04 -14.79 15.61
C SER A 84 2.72 -13.46 15.24
N TYR A 85 1.99 -12.34 15.24
CA TYR A 85 2.50 -11.00 14.98
C TYR A 85 2.45 -10.14 16.25
N ASP A 86 3.59 -9.60 16.63
CA ASP A 86 3.75 -8.76 17.82
C ASP A 86 3.11 -7.37 17.66
N LYS A 87 3.10 -6.85 16.43
CA LYS A 87 2.62 -5.50 16.10
C LYS A 87 1.90 -5.48 14.77
N VAL A 88 0.90 -4.61 14.67
CA VAL A 88 0.11 -4.42 13.45
C VAL A 88 0.08 -2.95 13.06
N ILE A 89 0.47 -2.68 11.83
CA ILE A 89 0.35 -1.37 11.19
C ILE A 89 -0.77 -1.48 10.14
N PHE A 90 -1.80 -0.66 10.27
CA PHE A 90 -2.87 -0.56 9.30
C PHE A 90 -2.70 0.71 8.48
N ILE A 91 -2.40 0.57 7.18
CA ILE A 91 -2.34 1.68 6.24
C ILE A 91 -3.66 1.82 5.47
N VAL A 92 -4.17 3.04 5.42
CA VAL A 92 -5.37 3.41 4.66
C VAL A 92 -5.06 4.57 3.73
N ARG A 93 -5.83 4.68 2.64
CA ARG A 93 -5.74 5.74 1.64
C ARG A 93 -7.14 6.14 1.22
N ASP A 94 -7.31 7.38 0.76
CA ASP A 94 -8.55 7.85 0.16
C ASP A 94 -9.06 6.84 -0.91
N PRO A 95 -10.27 6.29 -0.75
CA PRO A 95 -10.76 5.24 -1.64
C PRO A 95 -10.94 5.73 -3.08
N ARG A 96 -11.08 7.03 -3.31
CA ARG A 96 -11.18 7.62 -4.64
C ARG A 96 -9.86 7.46 -5.41
N ASP A 97 -8.75 7.79 -4.76
CA ASP A 97 -7.42 7.57 -5.31
C ASP A 97 -7.07 6.09 -5.44
N VAL A 98 -7.52 5.27 -4.48
CA VAL A 98 -7.38 3.81 -4.55
C VAL A 98 -8.08 3.27 -5.79
N ALA A 99 -9.31 3.72 -6.10
CA ALA A 99 -10.05 3.26 -7.28
C ALA A 99 -9.32 3.58 -8.59
N VAL A 100 -8.76 4.79 -8.72
CA VAL A 100 -7.91 5.16 -9.86
C VAL A 100 -6.68 4.24 -9.92
N SER A 101 -5.95 4.11 -8.82
CA SER A 101 -4.72 3.33 -8.78
C SER A 101 -4.95 1.85 -9.07
N ASP A 102 -6.05 1.28 -8.58
CA ASP A 102 -6.44 -0.12 -8.81
C ASP A 102 -6.86 -0.35 -10.26
N TYR A 103 -7.56 0.60 -10.87
CA TYR A 103 -7.93 0.55 -12.29
C TYR A 103 -6.69 0.46 -13.18
N PHE A 104 -5.73 1.39 -13.03
CA PHE A 104 -4.49 1.33 -13.80
C PHE A 104 -3.68 0.07 -13.49
N PHE A 105 -3.60 -0.31 -12.22
CA PHE A 105 -2.89 -1.53 -11.84
C PHE A 105 -3.48 -2.81 -12.44
N LYS A 106 -4.79 -2.89 -12.67
CA LYS A 106 -5.44 -4.10 -13.23
C LYS A 106 -5.49 -4.12 -14.74
N TYR A 107 -5.67 -2.97 -15.36
CA TYR A 107 -6.05 -2.89 -16.77
C TYR A 107 -4.96 -2.26 -17.67
N TYR A 108 -3.90 -1.72 -17.06
CA TYR A 108 -2.80 -1.06 -17.77
C TYR A 108 -1.42 -1.56 -17.32
N ASN A 109 -1.26 -2.03 -16.08
CA ASN A 109 -0.02 -2.64 -15.63
C ASN A 109 0.22 -3.96 -16.36
N VAL A 110 1.25 -3.97 -17.20
CA VAL A 110 1.74 -5.16 -17.88
C VAL A 110 3.04 -5.53 -17.20
N PRO A 111 3.16 -6.72 -16.57
CA PRO A 111 4.45 -7.21 -16.14
C PRO A 111 5.40 -7.19 -17.34
N VAL A 112 6.58 -6.56 -17.19
CA VAL A 112 7.60 -6.42 -18.26
C VAL A 112 7.91 -7.77 -18.95
N ALA A 113 7.67 -8.90 -18.26
CA ALA A 113 7.86 -10.25 -18.78
C ALA A 113 6.77 -10.77 -19.73
N THR A 114 5.57 -10.19 -19.75
CA THR A 114 4.46 -10.67 -20.57
C THR A 114 4.22 -9.70 -21.72
N ASN A 115 4.84 -9.94 -22.88
CA ASN A 115 4.57 -9.25 -24.15
C ASN A 115 3.13 -9.54 -24.66
N LYS A 116 2.11 -9.18 -23.88
CA LYS A 116 0.69 -9.37 -24.19
C LYS A 116 -0.04 -8.03 -24.23
N PRO A 117 0.17 -7.22 -25.30
CA PRO A 117 -0.48 -5.93 -25.47
C PRO A 117 -2.02 -6.03 -25.51
N GLU A 118 -2.59 -7.21 -25.81
CA GLU A 118 -4.06 -7.42 -25.84
C GLU A 118 -4.78 -7.23 -24.49
N LYS A 119 -4.02 -7.21 -23.38
CA LYS A 119 -4.58 -6.96 -22.03
C LYS A 119 -4.73 -5.47 -21.71
N ILE A 120 -4.06 -4.58 -22.45
CA ILE A 120 -4.09 -3.15 -22.19
C ILE A 120 -5.43 -2.58 -22.66
N LEU A 121 -6.18 -2.01 -21.72
CA LEU A 121 -7.52 -1.47 -21.96
C LEU A 121 -7.52 -0.29 -22.94
N THR A 122 -6.37 0.36 -23.17
CA THR A 122 -6.14 1.44 -24.15
C THR A 122 -6.67 1.11 -25.55
N TYR A 123 -6.57 -0.14 -26.00
CA TYR A 123 -6.99 -0.55 -27.34
C TYR A 123 -8.49 -0.85 -27.47
N ARG A 124 -9.25 -0.77 -26.36
CA ARG A 124 -10.69 -1.09 -26.37
C ARG A 124 -11.56 0.15 -26.68
N PRO A 125 -12.75 -0.05 -27.28
CA PRO A 125 -13.71 1.03 -27.50
C PRO A 125 -14.04 1.80 -26.21
N TRP A 126 -14.28 3.11 -26.31
CA TRP A 126 -14.52 3.98 -25.15
C TRP A 126 -15.64 3.48 -24.23
N MET A 127 -16.74 2.95 -24.78
CA MET A 127 -17.84 2.42 -23.99
C MET A 127 -17.42 1.24 -23.11
N VAL A 128 -16.56 0.36 -23.63
CA VAL A 128 -16.01 -0.77 -22.86
C VAL A 128 -15.13 -0.26 -21.74
N ARG A 129 -14.27 0.72 -22.02
CA ARG A 129 -13.42 1.35 -20.98
C ARG A 129 -14.25 1.98 -19.88
N LYS A 130 -15.31 2.72 -20.24
CA LYS A 130 -16.24 3.34 -19.28
C LYS A 130 -16.97 2.29 -18.44
N LEU A 131 -17.43 1.20 -19.04
CA LEU A 131 -18.06 0.10 -18.31
C LEU A 131 -17.09 -0.55 -17.31
N VAL A 132 -15.87 -0.88 -17.75
CA VAL A 132 -14.84 -1.48 -16.90
C VAL A 132 -14.47 -0.52 -15.76
N TRP A 133 -14.36 0.79 -16.02
CA TRP A 133 -14.16 1.81 -15.00
C TRP A 133 -15.27 1.78 -13.93
N LYS A 134 -16.54 1.83 -14.34
CA LYS A 134 -17.67 1.81 -13.38
C LYS A 134 -17.72 0.52 -12.58
N MET A 135 -17.47 -0.63 -13.20
CA MET A 135 -17.38 -1.92 -12.49
C MET A 135 -16.23 -1.94 -11.48
N ASN A 136 -15.07 -1.41 -11.87
CA ASN A 136 -13.92 -1.29 -10.98
C ASN A 136 -14.20 -0.37 -9.79
N LEU A 137 -14.85 0.76 -10.05
CA LEU A 137 -15.24 1.73 -9.03
C LEU A 137 -16.20 1.09 -8.01
N LEU A 138 -17.29 0.46 -8.46
CA LEU A 138 -18.25 -0.22 -7.59
C LEU A 138 -17.59 -1.29 -6.72
N ARG A 139 -16.75 -2.13 -7.35
CA ARG A 139 -15.99 -3.17 -6.66
C ARG A 139 -15.04 -2.57 -5.61
N THR A 140 -14.35 -1.50 -5.96
CA THR A 140 -13.39 -0.84 -5.07
C THR A 140 -14.10 -0.17 -3.90
N ALA A 141 -15.14 0.63 -4.16
CA ALA A 141 -15.90 1.32 -3.13
C ALA A 141 -16.47 0.33 -2.09
N ARG A 142 -17.10 -0.75 -2.57
CA ARG A 142 -17.63 -1.82 -1.70
C ARG A 142 -16.51 -2.54 -0.92
N ASN A 143 -15.49 -3.02 -1.61
CA ASN A 143 -14.49 -3.90 -0.98
C ASN A 143 -13.53 -3.13 -0.07
N TRP A 144 -13.18 -1.90 -0.43
CA TRP A 144 -12.41 -1.01 0.42
C TRP A 144 -13.17 -0.73 1.70
N THR A 145 -14.46 -0.40 1.62
CA THR A 145 -15.30 -0.13 2.80
C THR A 145 -15.31 -1.32 3.76
N PHE A 146 -15.63 -2.53 3.29
CA PHE A 146 -15.61 -3.71 4.15
C PHE A 146 -14.22 -4.06 4.69
N HIS A 147 -13.17 -3.84 3.91
CA HIS A 147 -11.80 -4.04 4.38
C HIS A 147 -11.45 -3.04 5.49
N THR A 148 -11.73 -1.76 5.28
CA THR A 148 -11.47 -0.69 6.23
C THR A 148 -12.22 -0.91 7.53
N ILE A 149 -13.52 -1.24 7.47
CA ILE A 149 -14.33 -1.59 8.65
C ILE A 149 -13.65 -2.71 9.44
N SER A 150 -13.28 -3.81 8.77
CA SER A 150 -12.68 -4.97 9.45
C SER A 150 -11.38 -4.64 10.18
N TRP A 151 -10.51 -3.81 9.60
CA TRP A 151 -9.26 -3.43 10.27
C TRP A 151 -9.47 -2.31 11.30
N ARG A 152 -10.48 -1.46 11.14
CA ARG A 152 -10.82 -0.46 12.14
C ARG A 152 -11.31 -1.09 13.45
N THR A 153 -11.98 -2.23 13.41
CA THR A 153 -12.41 -2.96 14.61
C THR A 153 -11.27 -3.67 15.34
N PHE A 154 -10.12 -3.91 14.68
CA PHE A 154 -8.96 -4.52 15.34
C PHE A 154 -8.25 -3.53 16.26
N GLU A 155 -8.21 -3.79 17.56
CA GLU A 155 -7.57 -2.90 18.55
C GLU A 155 -6.04 -3.03 18.56
N GLY A 156 -5.33 -2.07 19.18
CA GLY A 156 -3.87 -2.14 19.34
C GLY A 156 -3.04 -1.91 18.08
N LYS A 157 -3.65 -1.55 16.95
CA LYS A 157 -2.96 -1.18 15.69
C LYS A 157 -2.38 0.22 15.68
N CYS A 158 -1.32 0.42 14.90
CA CYS A 158 -0.89 1.74 14.43
C CYS A 158 -1.61 2.08 13.12
N LEU A 159 -2.49 3.09 13.12
CA LEU A 159 -3.17 3.56 11.92
C LEU A 159 -2.33 4.61 11.20
N ILE A 160 -2.05 4.40 9.92
CA ILE A 160 -1.32 5.33 9.06
C ILE A 160 -2.19 5.69 7.85
N ARG A 161 -2.38 6.98 7.59
CA ARG A 161 -2.95 7.44 6.33
C ARG A 161 -1.84 7.65 5.31
N TYR A 162 -2.06 7.18 4.08
CA TYR A 162 -1.11 7.37 2.98
C TYR A 162 -0.82 8.86 2.73
N GLU A 163 -1.84 9.70 2.88
CA GLU A 163 -1.75 11.15 2.69
C GLU A 163 -0.85 11.80 3.74
N ASP A 164 -0.98 11.37 5.00
CA ASP A 164 -0.14 11.86 6.10
C ASP A 164 1.30 11.36 5.93
N LEU A 165 1.48 10.06 5.62
CA LEU A 165 2.78 9.48 5.31
C LEU A 165 3.47 10.20 4.14
N LYS A 166 2.73 10.63 3.12
CA LYS A 166 3.31 11.33 1.98
C LYS A 166 3.58 12.81 2.25
N LYS A 167 2.80 13.45 3.12
CA LYS A 167 2.95 14.85 3.50
C LYS A 167 4.10 15.07 4.51
N ASP A 168 4.18 14.21 5.52
CA ASP A 168 5.23 14.21 6.54
C ASP A 168 5.72 12.78 6.78
N SER A 169 6.58 12.32 5.87
CA SER A 169 7.12 10.96 5.94
C SER A 169 7.98 10.76 7.19
N LEU A 170 8.75 11.77 7.60
CA LEU A 170 9.62 11.67 8.77
C LEU A 170 8.80 11.49 10.06
N GLY A 171 7.81 12.35 10.30
CA GLY A 171 6.95 12.26 11.47
C GLY A 171 6.13 10.96 11.52
N ALA A 172 5.68 10.47 10.36
CA ALA A 172 5.00 9.19 10.26
C ALA A 172 5.93 8.01 10.64
N LEU A 173 7.17 7.99 10.13
CA LEU A 173 8.13 6.93 10.47
C LEU A 173 8.56 6.98 11.95
N GLN A 174 8.77 8.18 12.51
CA GLN A 174 9.02 8.35 13.95
C GLN A 174 7.87 7.79 14.80
N SER A 175 6.63 8.09 14.42
CA SER A 175 5.43 7.58 15.10
C SER A 175 5.35 6.05 15.06
N ILE A 176 5.77 5.44 13.95
CA ILE A 176 5.84 3.99 13.81
C ILE A 176 6.94 3.41 14.70
N CYS A 177 8.15 3.97 14.70
CA CYS A 177 9.23 3.49 15.57
C CYS A 177 8.84 3.54 17.05
N ASN A 178 8.19 4.62 17.48
CA ASN A 178 7.63 4.74 18.83
C ASN A 178 6.59 3.65 19.11
N TYR A 179 5.66 3.41 18.20
CA TYR A 179 4.65 2.34 18.33
C TYR A 179 5.28 0.93 18.43
N LEU A 180 6.35 0.70 17.66
CA LEU A 180 7.09 -0.56 17.63
C LEU A 180 8.07 -0.71 18.82
N ASN A 181 8.25 0.34 19.63
CA ASN A 181 9.22 0.40 20.74
C ASN A 181 10.67 0.16 20.29
N VAL A 182 11.07 0.74 19.15
CA VAL A 182 12.45 0.66 18.64
C VAL A 182 13.13 2.04 18.60
N PRO A 183 14.47 2.10 18.66
CA PRO A 183 15.20 3.36 18.57
C PRO A 183 14.85 4.14 17.29
N CYS A 184 14.54 5.43 17.45
CA CYS A 184 14.27 6.36 16.35
C CYS A 184 15.57 7.07 15.92
N GLU A 185 16.55 6.32 15.41
CA GLU A 185 17.81 6.94 14.96
C GLU A 185 17.57 7.78 13.70
N MET A 186 17.88 9.07 13.79
CA MET A 186 17.60 10.04 12.73
C MET A 186 18.31 9.72 11.42
N GLU A 187 19.52 9.17 11.49
CA GLU A 187 20.29 8.76 10.31
C GLU A 187 19.56 7.63 9.54
N ILE A 188 19.12 6.59 10.25
CA ILE A 188 18.38 5.47 9.65
C ILE A 188 17.05 5.95 9.05
N LEU A 189 16.35 6.84 9.74
CA LEU A 189 15.11 7.46 9.24
C LEU A 189 15.34 8.22 7.93
N GLN A 190 16.36 9.08 7.90
CA GLN A 190 16.70 9.85 6.70
C GLN A 190 17.13 8.94 5.54
N ASP A 191 17.87 7.87 5.84
CA ASP A 191 18.26 6.89 4.84
C ASP A 191 17.07 6.13 4.27
N ALA A 192 16.12 5.69 5.11
CA ALA A 192 14.89 5.07 4.65
C ALA A 192 14.14 5.99 3.67
N LEU A 193 13.97 7.26 4.02
CA LEU A 193 13.30 8.24 3.16
C LEU A 193 14.03 8.44 1.83
N ARG A 194 15.36 8.52 1.86
CA ARG A 194 16.21 8.70 0.68
C ARG A 194 16.27 7.46 -0.21
N LEU A 195 16.24 6.26 0.36
CA LEU A 195 16.36 4.99 -0.37
C LEU A 195 15.03 4.57 -1.01
N PHE A 196 13.91 4.83 -0.33
CA PHE A 196 12.57 4.48 -0.79
C PHE A 196 11.78 5.68 -1.32
N ASP A 197 12.45 6.74 -1.72
CA ASP A 197 11.79 7.85 -2.39
C ASP A 197 11.13 7.39 -3.71
N PHE A 198 10.01 8.05 -4.07
CA PHE A 198 9.28 7.73 -5.28
C PHE A 198 10.17 7.79 -6.53
N GLU A 199 11.06 8.76 -6.64
CA GLU A 199 11.94 8.91 -7.80
C GLU A 199 12.84 7.69 -7.97
N LYS A 200 13.45 7.19 -6.90
CA LYS A 200 14.24 5.96 -6.96
C LYS A 200 13.40 4.73 -7.28
N LEU A 201 12.29 4.54 -6.57
CA LEU A 201 11.40 3.38 -6.74
C LEU A 201 10.76 3.33 -8.13
N SER A 202 10.56 4.49 -8.75
CA SER A 202 9.95 4.62 -10.07
C SER A 202 10.96 4.57 -11.23
N GLY A 203 12.27 4.51 -10.93
CA GLY A 203 13.34 4.47 -11.93
C GLY A 203 13.74 5.85 -12.48
N GLY A 204 13.67 6.89 -11.66
CA GLY A 204 14.06 8.27 -11.98
C GLY A 204 12.90 9.20 -12.32
N ARG A 205 11.64 8.82 -12.07
CA ARG A 205 10.48 9.67 -12.37
C ARG A 205 10.09 10.55 -11.20
N LYS A 206 9.81 11.82 -11.50
CA LYS A 206 9.33 12.75 -10.48
C LYS A 206 7.87 12.45 -10.13
N PRO A 207 7.43 12.69 -8.88
CA PRO A 207 6.01 12.60 -8.53
C PRO A 207 5.15 13.43 -9.49
N GLY A 208 4.11 12.80 -10.05
CA GLY A 208 3.26 13.40 -11.09
C GLY A 208 3.54 12.87 -12.50
N GLU A 209 4.75 12.40 -12.79
CA GLU A 209 5.09 11.77 -14.06
C GLU A 209 4.49 10.36 -14.12
N GLU A 210 3.53 10.17 -15.04
CA GLU A 210 2.78 8.92 -15.14
C GLU A 210 3.35 8.00 -16.20
N TYR A 211 3.70 6.78 -15.78
CA TYR A 211 3.71 5.61 -16.66
C TYR A 211 2.57 4.67 -16.25
N GLN A 212 1.53 4.61 -17.08
CA GLN A 212 0.28 3.88 -16.79
C GLN A 212 0.50 2.39 -16.53
N THR A 213 1.55 1.84 -17.12
CA THR A 213 1.94 0.42 -16.99
C THR A 213 2.82 0.15 -15.77
N ALA A 214 3.28 1.18 -15.04
CA ALA A 214 4.22 1.01 -13.94
C ALA A 214 3.52 0.68 -12.60
N PHE A 215 4.18 -0.13 -11.77
CA PHE A 215 3.72 -0.44 -10.41
C PHE A 215 3.66 0.83 -9.54
N PHE A 216 4.75 1.61 -9.54
CA PHE A 216 4.83 2.95 -8.96
C PHE A 216 4.32 3.98 -9.98
N ARG A 217 3.00 4.06 -10.18
CA ARG A 217 2.41 4.81 -11.32
C ARG A 217 2.67 6.32 -11.33
N LYS A 218 2.23 7.06 -10.32
CA LYS A 218 2.23 8.55 -10.32
C LYS A 218 2.67 9.18 -8.99
N GLY A 219 2.41 8.52 -7.85
CA GLY A 219 2.94 8.95 -6.55
C GLY A 219 2.34 10.24 -5.96
N VAL A 220 1.13 10.62 -6.39
CA VAL A 220 0.43 11.84 -5.95
C VAL A 220 -0.86 11.54 -5.17
N ILE A 221 -1.33 12.54 -4.42
CA ILE A 221 -2.60 12.56 -3.68
C ILE A 221 -3.61 13.37 -4.49
N GLY A 222 -4.87 12.94 -4.52
CA GLY A 222 -5.97 13.67 -5.16
C GLY A 222 -6.06 13.46 -6.68
N ASP A 223 -5.37 12.44 -7.22
CA ASP A 223 -5.40 12.14 -8.65
C ASP A 223 -6.82 11.82 -9.13
N TYR A 224 -7.69 11.35 -8.24
CA TYR A 224 -9.10 11.09 -8.52
C TYR A 224 -9.84 12.25 -9.17
N GLU A 225 -9.44 13.50 -8.92
CA GLU A 225 -10.10 14.68 -9.51
C GLU A 225 -9.99 14.71 -11.03
N ASN A 226 -8.94 14.09 -11.59
CA ASN A 226 -8.74 13.98 -13.03
C ASN A 226 -9.59 12.88 -13.70
N TYR A 227 -10.19 11.98 -12.92
CA TYR A 227 -10.88 10.80 -13.45
C TYR A 227 -12.37 10.71 -13.04
N PHE A 228 -12.72 11.25 -11.88
CA PHE A 228 -14.07 11.08 -11.32
C PHE A 228 -15.04 12.08 -11.94
N ASP A 229 -16.10 11.56 -12.54
CA ASP A 229 -17.29 12.35 -12.84
C ASP A 229 -18.19 12.52 -11.59
N VAL A 230 -19.27 13.32 -11.71
CA VAL A 230 -20.22 13.56 -10.62
C VAL A 230 -20.87 12.26 -10.13
N ILE A 231 -21.12 11.30 -11.04
CA ILE A 231 -21.72 10.02 -10.72
C ILE A 231 -20.73 9.14 -9.96
N ASP A 232 -19.45 9.17 -10.32
CA ASP A 232 -18.39 8.43 -9.63
C ASP A 232 -18.25 8.86 -8.17
N LYS A 233 -18.29 10.18 -7.93
CA LYS A 233 -18.29 10.74 -6.56
C LYS A 233 -19.51 10.27 -5.78
N ARG A 234 -20.71 10.28 -6.39
CA ARG A 234 -21.95 9.78 -5.75
C ARG A 234 -21.88 8.29 -5.43
N ILE A 235 -21.37 7.47 -6.35
CA ILE A 235 -21.19 6.03 -6.11
C ILE A 235 -20.22 5.80 -4.95
N MET A 236 -19.07 6.48 -4.96
CA MET A 236 -18.10 6.34 -3.87
C MET A 236 -18.70 6.74 -2.54
N ASN A 237 -19.36 7.90 -2.48
CA ASN A 237 -19.95 8.40 -1.25
C ASN A 237 -21.09 7.49 -0.74
N TRP A 238 -21.88 6.89 -1.64
CA TRP A 238 -22.92 5.94 -1.25
C TRP A 238 -22.36 4.73 -0.49
N TYR A 239 -21.19 4.20 -0.90
CA TYR A 239 -20.59 3.04 -0.24
C TYR A 239 -19.71 3.42 0.95
N ALA A 240 -18.90 4.47 0.81
CA ALA A 240 -17.72 4.67 1.65
C ALA A 240 -17.76 5.95 2.51
N ALA A 241 -18.79 6.79 2.41
CA ALA A 241 -18.77 8.12 3.04
C ALA A 241 -18.56 8.07 4.56
N ASP A 242 -19.20 7.14 5.26
CA ASP A 242 -19.09 7.07 6.73
C ASP A 242 -17.67 6.67 7.15
N GLU A 243 -17.10 5.67 6.48
CA GLU A 243 -15.71 5.27 6.71
C GLU A 243 -14.72 6.37 6.31
N MET A 244 -14.98 7.06 5.20
CA MET A 244 -14.17 8.19 4.76
C MET A 244 -14.17 9.32 5.80
N LYS A 245 -15.34 9.72 6.31
CA LYS A 245 -15.47 10.74 7.35
C LYS A 245 -14.73 10.33 8.62
N SER A 246 -14.89 9.07 9.04
CA SER A 246 -14.25 8.54 10.25
C SER A 246 -12.71 8.58 10.20
N LEU A 247 -12.14 8.58 9.00
CA LEU A 247 -10.71 8.65 8.73
C LEU A 247 -10.25 10.06 8.36
N GLY A 248 -11.12 11.07 8.48
CA GLY A 248 -10.79 12.47 8.21
C GLY A 248 -10.69 12.83 6.73
N TYR A 249 -11.34 12.09 5.83
CA TYR A 249 -11.47 12.47 4.43
C TYR A 249 -12.68 13.36 4.19
N LYS A 250 -12.54 14.33 3.28
CA LYS A 250 -13.64 15.19 2.81
C LYS A 250 -14.52 14.41 1.83
N ILE A 251 -15.84 14.57 1.93
CA ILE A 251 -16.87 13.89 1.11
C ILE A 251 -17.27 14.72 -0.10
#